data_AF-A0A7V3T574-F1
#
_entry.id   AF-A0A7V3T574-F1
#
_cell.length_a   1.000
_cell.length_b   1.000
_cell.length_c   1.000
_cell.angle_alpha   90.00
_cell.angle_beta   90.00
_cell.angle_gamma   90.00
#
_symmetry.space_group_name_H-M   'P 1'
#
loop_
_entity.id
_entity.type
_entity.pdbx_description
1 polymer ?
#
loop_
_entity_poly.entity_id
_entity_poly.type
_entity_poly.pdbx_seq_one_letter_code
_entity_poly.pdbx_strand_id
1 'polypeptide(L)'
;MLLGSWLLGVRGRRNPAKDRPWESGMIPEGPPPARVPVRFYRVAMLFVLFDLAVVFLYPWAVVYRALLAEPTTRHSIWLGMLGFIAVLGVGYVYALKKGALTWKD
;
A
#
# COMPACT_ATOMS: atom_id res chain seq x y z
N MET A 1 23.58 -14.16 -2.80
CA MET A 1 23.54 -14.92 -1.53
C MET A 1 22.67 -16.19 -1.60
N LEU A 2 21.45 -16.14 -2.15
CA LEU A 2 20.62 -17.35 -2.31
C LEU A 2 21.24 -18.41 -3.24
N LEU A 3 21.82 -18.00 -4.38
CA LEU A 3 22.50 -18.91 -5.31
C LEU A 3 23.73 -19.60 -4.68
N GLY A 4 24.53 -18.85 -3.93
CA GLY A 4 25.68 -19.41 -3.20
C GLY A 4 25.24 -20.40 -2.11
N SER A 5 24.17 -20.09 -1.37
CA SER A 5 23.59 -21.01 -0.38
C SER A 5 22.96 -22.25 -1.01
N TRP A 6 22.41 -22.16 -2.22
CA TRP A 6 21.84 -23.31 -2.91
C TRP A 6 22.93 -24.24 -3.47
N LEU A 7 24.05 -23.68 -3.95
CA LEU A 7 25.18 -24.42 -4.51
C LEU A 7 26.09 -25.05 -3.45
N LEU A 8 26.44 -24.29 -2.40
CA LEU A 8 27.43 -24.68 -1.38
C LEU A 8 26.78 -25.06 -0.04
N GLY A 9 25.47 -24.84 0.14
CA GLY A 9 24.79 -25.11 1.39
C GLY A 9 24.62 -26.60 1.66
N VAL A 10 24.84 -27.00 2.91
CA VAL A 10 24.62 -28.38 3.36
C VAL A 10 23.14 -28.71 3.24
N ARG A 11 22.80 -29.59 2.28
CA ARG A 11 21.43 -30.13 2.13
C ARG A 11 21.13 -31.06 3.29
N GLY A 12 20.38 -30.56 4.28
CA GLY A 12 19.83 -31.39 5.34
C GLY A 12 18.75 -32.33 4.79
N ARG A 13 18.66 -33.56 5.32
CA ARG A 13 17.55 -34.47 4.99
C ARG A 13 16.22 -33.81 5.35
N ARG A 14 15.25 -33.95 4.42
CA ARG A 14 13.86 -33.57 4.63
C ARG A 14 13.28 -34.48 5.72
N ASN A 15 12.71 -33.87 6.75
CA ASN A 15 12.09 -34.56 7.88
C ASN A 15 10.68 -33.98 8.02
N PRO A 16 9.62 -34.78 8.18
CA PRO A 16 8.27 -34.28 8.44
C PRO A 16 8.20 -33.22 9.56
N ALA A 17 9.08 -33.32 10.56
CA ALA A 17 9.16 -32.34 11.65
C ALA A 17 9.70 -30.95 11.24
N LYS A 18 10.35 -30.82 10.08
CA LYS A 18 10.84 -29.55 9.50
C LYS A 18 9.82 -28.89 8.58
N ASP A 19 8.87 -29.67 8.07
CA ASP A 19 7.86 -29.20 7.12
C ASP A 19 6.56 -28.76 7.81
N ARG A 20 6.50 -28.86 9.14
CA ARG A 20 5.36 -28.38 9.94
C ARG A 20 5.47 -26.88 10.21
N PRO A 21 4.33 -26.16 10.32
CA PRO A 21 4.31 -24.79 10.80
C PRO A 21 5.04 -24.68 12.14
N TRP A 22 5.79 -23.59 12.31
CA TRP A 22 6.40 -23.27 13.59
C TRP A 22 5.32 -22.80 14.56
N GLU A 23 5.40 -23.30 15.80
CA GLU A 23 4.49 -22.99 16.90
C GLU A 23 5.32 -22.75 18.17
N SER A 24 4.71 -22.25 19.25
CA SER A 24 5.38 -21.99 20.54
C SER A 24 5.75 -23.28 21.33
N GLY A 25 6.40 -24.25 20.67
CA GLY A 25 6.87 -25.52 21.25
C GLY A 25 5.85 -26.67 21.20
N MET A 26 4.63 -26.41 20.74
CA MET A 26 3.55 -27.40 20.67
C MET A 26 3.38 -27.97 19.25
N ILE A 27 2.68 -29.11 19.14
CA ILE A 27 2.27 -29.63 17.83
C ILE A 27 1.09 -28.77 17.35
N PRO A 28 1.10 -28.26 16.11
CA PRO A 28 -0.02 -27.49 15.58
C PRO A 28 -1.30 -28.33 15.59
N GLU A 29 -2.33 -27.85 16.28
CA GLU A 29 -3.63 -28.51 16.38
C GLU A 29 -4.71 -27.65 15.74
N GLY A 30 -5.50 -28.27 14.85
CA GLY A 30 -6.63 -27.62 14.20
C GLY A 30 -6.27 -26.80 12.94
N PRO A 31 -7.28 -26.43 12.15
CA PRO A 31 -7.10 -25.59 10.98
C PRO A 31 -6.76 -24.14 11.41
N PRO A 32 -5.92 -23.42 10.63
CA PRO A 32 -5.64 -22.02 10.88
C PRO A 32 -6.94 -21.20 10.96
N PRO A 33 -7.01 -20.17 11.83
CA PRO A 33 -8.18 -19.32 11.90
C PRO A 33 -8.43 -18.61 10.56
N ALA A 34 -9.59 -18.86 9.96
CA ALA A 34 -9.98 -18.30 8.66
C ALA A 34 -10.48 -16.84 8.72
N ARG A 35 -10.53 -16.22 9.91
CA ARG A 35 -11.08 -14.87 10.08
C ARG A 35 -10.02 -13.82 9.72
N VAL A 36 -10.04 -13.38 8.48
CA VAL A 36 -9.27 -12.20 8.06
C VAL A 36 -9.99 -10.94 8.58
N PRO A 37 -9.34 -10.08 9.37
CA PRO A 37 -10.02 -8.93 9.93
C PRO A 37 -10.20 -7.84 8.85
N VAL A 38 -11.43 -7.33 8.73
CA VAL A 38 -11.85 -6.32 7.72
C VAL A 38 -11.05 -5.01 7.79
N ARG A 39 -10.32 -4.77 8.90
CA ARG A 39 -9.44 -3.60 9.07
C ARG A 39 -8.39 -3.45 7.97
N PHE A 40 -7.86 -4.56 7.44
CA PHE A 40 -6.88 -4.52 6.35
C PHE A 40 -7.51 -4.03 5.04
N TYR A 41 -8.78 -4.35 4.80
CA TYR A 41 -9.49 -3.92 3.60
C TYR A 41 -9.70 -2.41 3.56
N ARG A 42 -10.06 -1.79 4.69
CA ARG A 42 -10.26 -0.32 4.76
C ARG A 42 -8.99 0.45 4.40
N VAL A 43 -7.85 0.00 4.93
CA VAL A 43 -6.54 0.62 4.65
C VAL A 43 -6.12 0.35 3.21
N ALA A 44 -6.29 -0.88 2.70
CA ALA A 44 -5.94 -1.24 1.33
C ALA A 44 -6.75 -0.44 0.30
N MET A 45 -8.06 -0.29 0.51
CA MET A 45 -8.92 0.51 -0.35
C MET A 45 -8.48 1.98 -0.39
N LEU A 46 -8.18 2.56 0.79
CA LEU A 46 -7.69 3.94 0.87
C LEU A 46 -6.33 4.10 0.16
N PHE A 47 -5.44 3.12 0.31
CA PHE A 47 -4.15 3.10 -0.36
C PHE A 47 -4.33 3.08 -1.89
N VAL A 48 -5.18 2.21 -2.43
CA VAL A 48 -5.45 2.15 -3.88
C VAL A 48 -6.02 3.46 -4.40
N LEU A 49 -6.94 4.10 -3.67
CA LEU A 49 -7.51 5.39 -4.05
C LEU A 49 -6.44 6.50 -4.07
N PHE A 50 -5.55 6.52 -3.08
CA PHE A 50 -4.48 7.50 -3.03
C PHE A 50 -3.40 7.26 -4.09
N ASP A 51 -3.06 5.99 -4.35
CA ASP A 51 -2.10 5.60 -5.39
C ASP A 51 -2.61 5.99 -6.78
N LEU A 52 -3.90 5.77 -7.05
CA LEU A 52 -4.54 6.24 -8.29
C LEU A 52 -4.48 7.77 -8.42
N ALA A 53 -4.61 8.51 -7.32
CA ALA A 53 -4.47 9.96 -7.35
C ALA A 53 -3.02 10.39 -7.68
N VAL A 54 -2.02 9.65 -7.17
CA VAL A 54 -0.60 9.88 -7.47
C VAL A 54 -0.30 9.63 -8.95
N VAL A 55 -0.93 8.63 -9.57
CA VAL A 55 -0.84 8.38 -11.02
C VAL A 55 -1.26 9.61 -11.83
N PHE A 56 -2.25 10.38 -11.38
CA PHE A 56 -2.65 11.63 -12.04
C PHE A 56 -1.73 12.82 -11.71
N LEU A 57 -1.14 12.84 -10.50
CA LEU A 57 -0.17 13.86 -10.08
C LEU A 57 1.15 13.77 -10.84
N TYR A 58 1.60 12.57 -11.20
CA TYR A 58 2.91 12.37 -11.84
C TYR A 58 3.06 13.06 -13.20
N PRO A 59 2.18 12.82 -14.19
CA PRO A 59 2.26 13.49 -15.49
C PRO A 59 2.24 15.01 -15.32
N TRP A 60 1.32 15.53 -14.49
CA TRP A 60 1.24 16.95 -14.18
C TRP A 60 2.57 17.48 -13.64
N ALA A 61 3.19 16.80 -12.67
CA ALA A 61 4.45 17.23 -12.06
C ALA A 61 5.61 17.28 -13.08
N VAL A 62 5.64 16.32 -14.01
CA VAL A 62 6.66 16.25 -15.07
C VAL A 62 6.50 17.38 -16.08
N VAL A 63 5.27 17.64 -16.56
CA VAL A 63 5.02 18.68 -17.58
C VAL A 63 4.79 20.08 -17.00
N TYR A 64 4.72 20.21 -15.68
CA TYR A 64 4.41 21.45 -14.96
C TYR A 64 5.26 22.64 -15.44
N ARG A 65 6.58 22.44 -15.59
CA ARG A 65 7.51 23.52 -16.01
C ARG A 65 7.24 24.03 -17.42
N ALA A 66 6.91 23.13 -18.36
CA ALA A 66 6.59 23.50 -19.74
C ALA A 66 5.27 24.26 -19.82
N LEU A 67 4.27 23.81 -19.06
CA LEU A 67 2.94 24.42 -19.01
C LEU A 67 2.92 25.78 -18.30
N LEU A 68 3.86 26.04 -17.38
CA LEU A 68 4.01 27.34 -16.72
C LEU A 68 4.62 28.41 -17.64
N ALA A 69 5.42 28.00 -18.63
CA ALA A 69 6.04 28.92 -19.58
C ALA A 69 5.00 29.58 -20.48
N GLU A 70 3.86 28.93 -20.70
CA GLU A 70 2.74 29.45 -21.48
C GLU A 70 1.81 30.33 -20.62
N PRO A 71 1.69 31.65 -20.90
CA PRO A 71 0.92 32.57 -20.06
C PRO A 71 -0.57 32.24 -19.99
N THR A 72 -1.12 31.71 -21.09
CA THR A 72 -2.55 31.41 -21.26
C THR A 72 -3.00 30.23 -20.41
N THR A 73 -2.12 29.22 -20.25
CA THR A 73 -2.46 27.91 -19.64
C THR A 73 -2.09 27.86 -18.16
N ARG A 74 -1.23 28.78 -17.70
CA ARG A 74 -0.72 28.84 -16.31
C ARG A 74 -1.81 28.87 -15.25
N HIS A 75 -2.81 29.75 -15.41
CA HIS A 75 -3.85 29.94 -14.39
C HIS A 75 -4.81 28.75 -14.30
N SER A 76 -5.20 28.16 -15.43
CA SER A 76 -6.14 27.03 -15.46
C SER A 76 -5.54 25.78 -14.84
N ILE A 77 -4.25 25.51 -15.12
CA ILE A 77 -3.55 24.34 -14.60
C ILE A 77 -3.30 24.47 -13.10
N TRP A 78 -2.95 25.68 -12.64
CA TRP A 78 -2.73 25.93 -11.23
C TRP A 78 -4.02 25.79 -10.42
N LEU A 79 -5.13 26.38 -10.90
CA LEU A 79 -6.45 26.23 -10.28
C LEU A 79 -6.97 24.79 -10.34
N GLY A 80 -6.75 24.11 -11.46
CA GLY A 80 -7.13 22.71 -11.64
C GLY A 80 -6.43 21.79 -10.65
N MET A 81 -5.12 21.95 -10.44
CA MET A 81 -4.39 21.16 -9.45
C MET A 81 -4.79 21.53 -8.01
N LEU A 82 -5.01 22.81 -7.73
CA LEU A 82 -5.48 23.24 -6.41
C LEU A 82 -6.84 22.63 -6.08
N GLY A 83 -7.76 22.59 -7.06
CA GLY A 83 -9.04 21.90 -6.94
C GLY A 83 -8.88 20.38 -6.73
N PHE A 84 -7.99 19.74 -7.50
CA PHE A 84 -7.70 18.31 -7.36
C PHE A 84 -7.18 17.96 -5.95
N ILE A 85 -6.20 18.72 -5.46
CA ILE A 85 -5.66 18.55 -4.10
C ILE A 85 -6.73 18.81 -3.04
N ALA A 86 -7.59 19.82 -3.23
CA ALA A 86 -8.67 20.11 -2.31
C ALA A 86 -9.66 18.94 -2.20
N VAL A 87 -10.04 18.32 -3.33
CA VAL A 87 -10.93 17.14 -3.34
C VAL A 87 -10.30 15.96 -2.61
N LEU A 88 -9.01 15.68 -2.84
CA LEU A 88 -8.27 14.64 -2.11
C LEU A 88 -8.21 14.95 -0.60
N GLY A 89 -7.96 16.21 -0.25
CA GLY A 89 -7.92 16.66 1.14
C GLY A 89 -9.26 16.46 1.85
N VAL A 90 -10.38 16.78 1.20
CA VAL A 90 -11.72 16.54 1.76
C VAL A 90 -11.97 15.04 1.94
N GLY A 91 -11.63 14.21 0.94
CA GLY A 91 -11.76 12.75 1.04
C GLY A 91 -10.92 12.16 2.18
N TYR A 92 -9.69 12.65 2.36
CA TYR A 92 -8.80 12.24 3.43
C TYR A 92 -9.33 12.63 4.82
N VAL A 93 -9.78 13.87 5.00
CA VAL A 93 -10.39 14.34 6.25
C VAL A 93 -11.66 13.55 6.57
N TYR A 94 -12.47 13.21 5.57
CA TYR A 94 -13.64 12.36 5.76
C TYR A 94 -13.26 10.95 6.24
N ALA A 95 -12.25 10.34 5.63
CA ALA A 95 -11.75 9.02 6.04
C ALA A 95 -11.21 9.01 7.48
N LEU A 96 -10.51 10.08 7.88
CA LEU A 96 -10.06 10.29 9.25
C LEU A 96 -11.23 10.39 10.22
N LYS A 97 -12.24 11.21 9.92
CA LYS A 97 -13.43 11.36 10.78
C LYS A 97 -14.22 10.06 10.92
N LYS A 98 -14.22 9.20 9.89
CA LYS A 98 -14.84 7.87 9.94
C LYS A 98 -13.99 6.80 10.64
N GLY A 99 -12.81 7.14 11.16
CA GLY A 99 -11.94 6.19 11.84
C GLY A 99 -11.42 5.08 10.91
N ALA A 100 -11.32 5.34 9.60
CA ALA A 100 -10.81 4.36 8.64
C ALA A 100 -9.36 3.93 8.93
N LEU A 101 -8.62 4.77 9.66
CA LEU A 101 -7.22 4.59 10.05
C LEU A 101 -7.07 4.14 11.52
N THR A 102 -8.17 3.94 12.25
CA THR A 102 -8.11 3.51 13.65
C THR A 102 -7.77 2.02 13.72
N TRP A 103 -6.71 1.72 14.48
CA TRP A 103 -6.16 0.36 14.66
C TRP A 103 -6.41 -0.23 16.04
N LYS A 104 -6.75 0.60 17.02
CA LYS A 104 -7.04 0.21 18.40
C LYS A 104 -8.55 0.13 18.58
N ASP A 105 -9.01 -1.03 18.99
CA ASP A 105 -10.16 -1.19 19.88
C ASP A 105 -9.58 -1.57 21.25
#